data_AF-Q8DHL6-F1
#
_entry.id   AF-Q8DHL6-F1
#
_cell.length_a   1.000
_cell.length_b   1.000
_cell.length_c   1.000
_cell.angle_alpha   90.00
_cell.angle_beta   90.00
_cell.angle_gamma   90.00
#
_symmetry.space_group_name_H-M   'P 1'
#
loop_
_entity.id
_entity.type
_entity.pdbx_description
1 polymer ?
#
loop_
_entity_poly.entity_id
_entity_poly.type
_entity_poly.pdbx_seq_one_letter_code
_entity_poly.pdbx_strand_id
1 'polypeptide(L)'
;MEIFSRHYQVLRDGIETALCYGSSFVVRRSALEAIGGFVTASLSEDYYTGIQLAANGYRLIYLNESLSAGLCAEDMAAHIRQRQRWARGTLQGFFIAANPLRVANLTWLQRLAHLEGMTQWFHSPLRLFLLLLPLMAAFWGIVPLETTLRQWLYYFVPYYWLLLSTFRWLNGQSRSAVVSDLYAVVQCVPLTLTVIQTLLRPFGHRFWVTPKGRDGDRYHFQWHLGAPLFVLFGLSVVAAVFNWQALHTKGLLLAWVWNLYNLLILALALYSLIERPRPDPYDWLNVQQTVELHLGWDQATALWGTTSRLSEGGALVHLHQPLPPSAIGVPLTCRLLEAGIDLRGQIVSMPHPTTLKIGFDPLSPAQYRQLITFLFCEPNRWQWQQTPGELQTLWLLLRTLVSPPLRRQRQHLHPAPQAQQHQGIAPVAIAKRNYGRNNH
;
A
#
# COMPACT_ATOMS: atom_id res chain seq x y z
N MET A 1 -4.94 2.32 -2.61
CA MET A 1 -6.21 1.92 -2.01
C MET A 1 -6.98 3.14 -1.55
N GLU A 2 -6.43 4.02 -0.71
CA GLU A 2 -7.13 5.22 -0.20
C GLU A 2 -7.84 6.07 -1.27
N ILE A 3 -7.13 6.61 -2.28
CA ILE A 3 -7.72 7.37 -3.41
C ILE A 3 -8.86 6.59 -4.07
N PHE A 4 -8.64 5.29 -4.26
CA PHE A 4 -9.49 4.45 -5.05
C PHE A 4 -10.82 4.18 -4.34
N SER A 5 -10.78 3.73 -3.09
CA SER A 5 -11.97 3.46 -2.29
C SER A 5 -12.69 4.74 -1.89
N ARG A 6 -11.97 5.78 -1.47
CA ARG A 6 -12.58 7.00 -0.94
C ARG A 6 -13.21 7.89 -2.01
N HIS A 7 -12.66 7.90 -3.22
CA HIS A 7 -13.06 8.84 -4.26
C HIS A 7 -13.42 8.14 -5.57
N TYR A 8 -12.51 7.33 -6.10
CA TYR A 8 -12.67 6.75 -7.44
C TYR A 8 -13.87 5.80 -7.54
N GLN A 9 -14.07 4.93 -6.55
CA GLN A 9 -15.21 4.02 -6.51
C GLN A 9 -16.54 4.75 -6.40
N VAL A 10 -16.61 5.83 -5.62
CA VAL A 10 -17.80 6.68 -5.51
C VAL A 10 -18.14 7.32 -6.87
N LEU A 11 -17.13 7.86 -7.57
CA LEU A 11 -17.32 8.41 -8.91
C LEU A 11 -17.78 7.34 -9.92
N ARG A 12 -17.18 6.16 -9.85
CA ARG A 12 -17.53 5.03 -10.72
C ARG A 12 -18.93 4.49 -10.46
N ASP A 13 -19.36 4.45 -9.21
CA ASP A 13 -20.71 4.05 -8.80
C ASP A 13 -21.76 4.99 -9.40
N GLY A 14 -21.48 6.31 -9.43
CA GLY A 14 -22.35 7.32 -10.05
C GLY A 14 -22.60 7.13 -11.55
N ILE A 15 -21.79 6.32 -12.24
CA ILE A 15 -21.98 5.94 -13.65
C ILE A 15 -22.16 4.42 -13.83
N GLU A 16 -22.55 3.72 -12.75
CA GLU A 16 -22.81 2.28 -12.71
C GLU A 16 -21.62 1.41 -13.16
N THR A 17 -20.42 1.76 -12.68
CA THR A 17 -19.16 1.03 -12.94
C THR A 17 -18.35 0.73 -11.67
N ALA A 18 -19.03 0.61 -10.53
CA ALA A 18 -18.40 0.17 -9.29
C ALA A 18 -17.65 -1.15 -9.52
N LEU A 19 -16.43 -1.26 -8.99
CA LEU A 19 -15.58 -2.42 -9.24
C LEU A 19 -15.64 -3.42 -8.09
N CYS A 20 -15.67 -4.70 -8.44
CA CYS A 20 -15.36 -5.79 -7.51
C CYS A 20 -13.84 -6.02 -7.51
N TYR A 21 -13.18 -5.83 -6.37
CA TYR A 21 -11.71 -5.98 -6.23
C TYR A 21 -11.32 -7.01 -5.17
N GLY A 22 -12.12 -8.07 -5.07
CA GLY A 22 -11.70 -9.38 -4.57
C GLY A 22 -12.01 -9.66 -3.11
N SER A 23 -11.91 -8.66 -2.24
CA SER A 23 -12.29 -8.79 -0.82
C SER A 23 -13.36 -7.76 -0.47
N SER A 24 -14.09 -8.02 0.62
CA SER A 24 -15.09 -7.09 1.18
C SER A 24 -16.24 -6.74 0.22
N PHE A 25 -16.71 -7.73 -0.55
CA PHE A 25 -17.91 -7.60 -1.37
C PHE A 25 -18.88 -8.75 -1.12
N VAL A 26 -20.16 -8.50 -1.38
CA VAL A 26 -21.24 -9.49 -1.31
C VAL A 26 -21.89 -9.57 -2.67
N VAL A 27 -22.19 -10.79 -3.13
CA VAL A 27 -22.85 -11.03 -4.40
C VAL A 27 -24.05 -11.94 -4.20
N ARG A 28 -25.15 -11.65 -4.91
CA ARG A 28 -26.32 -12.53 -4.94
C ARG A 28 -25.93 -13.83 -5.65
N ARG A 29 -26.02 -14.96 -4.95
CA ARG A 29 -25.66 -16.28 -5.50
C ARG A 29 -26.36 -16.58 -6.84
N SER A 30 -27.66 -16.31 -6.95
CA SER A 30 -28.41 -16.56 -8.18
C SER A 30 -27.92 -15.72 -9.37
N ALA A 31 -27.44 -14.50 -9.14
CA ALA A 31 -26.86 -13.66 -10.19
C ALA A 31 -25.50 -14.21 -10.66
N LEU A 32 -24.70 -14.73 -9.73
CA LEU A 32 -23.43 -15.36 -10.04
C LEU A 32 -23.62 -16.66 -10.83
N GLU A 33 -24.60 -17.48 -10.45
CA GLU A 33 -24.95 -18.71 -11.19
C GLU A 33 -25.47 -18.40 -12.60
N ALA A 34 -26.26 -17.33 -12.77
CA ALA A 34 -26.79 -16.90 -14.07
C ALA A 34 -25.69 -16.52 -15.07
N ILE A 35 -24.55 -15.98 -14.61
CA ILE A 35 -23.41 -15.64 -15.47
C ILE A 35 -22.38 -16.77 -15.62
N GLY A 36 -22.67 -17.97 -15.09
CA GLY A 36 -21.77 -19.13 -15.17
C GLY A 36 -20.65 -19.14 -14.12
N GLY A 37 -20.80 -18.39 -13.02
CA GLY A 37 -19.82 -18.34 -11.93
C GLY A 37 -18.77 -17.24 -12.06
N PHE A 38 -17.68 -17.39 -11.32
CA PHE A 38 -16.55 -16.44 -11.38
C PHE A 38 -15.78 -16.56 -12.69
N VAL A 39 -15.36 -15.43 -13.26
CA VAL A 39 -14.55 -15.38 -14.48
C VAL A 39 -13.12 -15.82 -14.19
N THR A 40 -12.73 -17.04 -14.56
CA THR A 40 -11.39 -17.59 -14.28
C THR A 40 -10.35 -17.35 -15.37
N ALA A 41 -10.71 -16.65 -16.45
CA ALA A 41 -9.82 -16.43 -17.60
C ALA A 41 -8.72 -15.38 -17.35
N SER A 42 -8.79 -14.62 -16.25
CA SER A 42 -7.82 -13.60 -15.86
C SER A 42 -7.43 -13.74 -14.39
N LEU A 43 -6.25 -13.21 -14.04
CA LEU A 43 -5.79 -13.07 -12.65
C LEU A 43 -6.62 -12.08 -11.82
N SER A 44 -7.46 -11.27 -12.46
CA SER A 44 -8.40 -10.35 -11.81
C SER A 44 -9.82 -10.92 -11.94
N GLU A 45 -10.05 -12.12 -11.40
CA GLU A 45 -11.34 -12.81 -11.57
C GLU A 45 -12.51 -11.99 -11.04
N ASP A 46 -12.29 -11.30 -9.93
CA ASP A 46 -13.20 -10.40 -9.24
C ASP A 46 -13.72 -9.28 -10.15
N TYR A 47 -12.79 -8.55 -10.77
CA TYR A 47 -13.08 -7.41 -11.63
C TYR A 47 -13.90 -7.83 -12.86
N TYR A 48 -13.50 -8.92 -13.53
CA TYR A 48 -14.23 -9.39 -14.71
C TYR A 48 -15.54 -10.09 -14.38
N THR A 49 -15.66 -10.70 -13.21
CA THR A 49 -16.96 -11.18 -12.71
C THR A 49 -17.91 -10.01 -12.54
N GLY A 50 -17.43 -8.89 -11.98
CA GLY A 50 -18.20 -7.65 -11.89
C GLY A 50 -18.65 -7.12 -13.25
N ILE A 51 -17.76 -7.10 -14.25
CA ILE A 51 -18.10 -6.71 -15.63
C ILE A 51 -19.17 -7.63 -16.22
N GLN A 52 -19.08 -8.94 -16.03
CA GLN A 52 -20.08 -9.89 -16.53
C GLN A 52 -21.43 -9.72 -15.84
N LEU A 53 -21.45 -9.45 -14.54
CA LEU A 53 -22.69 -9.12 -13.83
C LEU A 53 -23.34 -7.86 -14.43
N ALA A 54 -22.56 -6.80 -14.64
CA ALA A 54 -23.05 -5.56 -15.26
C ALA A 54 -23.58 -5.80 -16.69
N ALA A 55 -22.85 -6.56 -17.51
CA ALA A 55 -23.26 -6.91 -18.87
C ALA A 55 -24.53 -7.78 -18.93
N ASN A 56 -24.89 -8.46 -17.83
CA ASN A 56 -26.14 -9.22 -17.69
C ASN A 56 -27.25 -8.41 -16.98
N GLY A 57 -27.08 -7.09 -16.85
CA GLY A 57 -28.11 -6.19 -16.31
C GLY A 57 -28.16 -6.12 -14.78
N TYR A 58 -27.21 -6.72 -14.07
CA TYR A 58 -27.10 -6.56 -12.62
C TYR A 58 -26.39 -5.27 -12.26
N ARG A 59 -26.86 -4.59 -11.21
CA ARG A 59 -26.21 -3.38 -10.70
C ARG A 59 -25.14 -3.73 -9.68
N LEU A 60 -23.99 -3.10 -9.80
CA LEU A 60 -22.91 -3.14 -8.83
C LEU A 60 -22.99 -1.84 -8.02
N ILE A 61 -23.00 -1.95 -6.69
CA ILE A 61 -23.18 -0.83 -5.78
C ILE A 61 -21.96 -0.75 -4.86
N TYR A 62 -21.38 0.45 -4.73
CA TYR A 62 -20.31 0.72 -3.79
C TYR A 62 -20.82 1.42 -2.53
N LEU A 63 -20.64 0.78 -1.37
CA LEU A 63 -20.88 1.39 -0.07
C LEU A 63 -19.58 2.03 0.44
N ASN A 64 -19.57 3.36 0.57
CA ASN A 64 -18.40 4.13 1.00
C ASN A 64 -18.21 4.12 2.52
N GLU A 65 -18.12 2.93 3.11
CA GLU A 65 -17.92 2.71 4.54
C GLU A 65 -16.75 1.75 4.79
N SER A 66 -15.95 2.06 5.80
CA SER A 66 -14.80 1.23 6.21
C SER A 66 -15.26 0.01 7.02
N LEU A 67 -15.77 -1.02 6.34
CA LEU A 67 -16.32 -2.24 6.97
C LEU A 67 -15.32 -3.41 7.07
N SER A 68 -14.08 -3.21 6.59
CA SER A 68 -13.05 -4.23 6.64
C SER A 68 -11.67 -3.62 6.84
N ALA A 69 -10.87 -4.21 7.72
CA ALA A 69 -9.48 -3.89 7.90
C ALA A 69 -8.61 -5.00 7.29
N GLY A 70 -7.77 -4.63 6.33
CA GLY A 70 -6.86 -5.56 5.66
C GLY A 70 -5.41 -5.18 5.86
N LEU A 71 -4.54 -6.18 5.86
CA LEU A 71 -3.10 -5.97 5.91
C LEU A 71 -2.58 -5.47 4.56
N CYS A 72 -1.75 -4.42 4.60
CA CYS A 72 -0.94 -4.01 3.46
C CYS A 72 0.20 -5.01 3.23
N ALA A 73 0.77 -5.00 2.02
CA ALA A 73 2.05 -5.64 1.77
C ALA A 73 3.09 -5.17 2.81
N GLU A 74 3.80 -6.12 3.40
CA GLU A 74 4.80 -5.89 4.45
C GLU A 74 6.04 -5.17 3.93
N ASP A 75 6.39 -5.41 2.66
CA ASP A 75 7.63 -4.97 2.04
C ASP A 75 7.36 -4.40 0.62
N MET A 76 8.27 -3.58 0.09
CA MET A 76 8.08 -2.90 -1.19
C MET A 76 8.00 -3.89 -2.37
N ALA A 77 8.75 -4.99 -2.31
CA ALA A 77 8.72 -6.05 -3.31
C ALA A 77 7.35 -6.72 -3.37
N ALA A 78 6.76 -7.01 -2.21
CA ALA A 78 5.44 -7.61 -2.07
C ALA A 78 4.40 -6.65 -2.63
N HIS A 79 4.52 -5.35 -2.34
CA HIS A 79 3.67 -4.31 -2.91
C HIS A 79 3.75 -4.29 -4.45
N ILE A 80 4.96 -4.28 -5.01
CA ILE A 80 5.15 -4.26 -6.47
C ILE A 80 4.68 -5.57 -7.11
N ARG A 81 4.96 -6.73 -6.51
CA ARG A 81 4.44 -8.03 -7.01
C ARG A 81 2.92 -8.04 -7.07
N GLN A 82 2.25 -7.49 -6.06
CA GLN A 82 0.80 -7.35 -6.06
C GLN A 82 0.32 -6.42 -7.18
N ARG A 83 0.98 -5.27 -7.39
CA ARG A 83 0.72 -4.35 -8.50
C ARG A 83 0.95 -5.00 -9.88
N GLN A 84 2.02 -5.79 -10.04
CA GLN A 84 2.29 -6.53 -11.28
C GLN A 84 1.17 -7.53 -11.58
N ARG A 85 0.65 -8.21 -10.56
CA ARG A 85 -0.50 -9.12 -10.71
C ARG A 85 -1.74 -8.36 -11.18
N TRP A 86 -2.05 -7.22 -10.55
CA TRP A 86 -3.17 -6.38 -10.95
C TRP A 86 -3.03 -5.84 -12.36
N ALA A 87 -1.83 -5.38 -12.74
CA ALA A 87 -1.53 -4.93 -14.10
C ALA A 87 -1.77 -6.05 -15.11
N ARG A 88 -1.23 -7.25 -14.85
CA ARG A 88 -1.40 -8.41 -15.72
C ARG A 88 -2.86 -8.81 -15.82
N GLY A 89 -3.56 -8.98 -14.70
CA GLY A 89 -4.98 -9.35 -14.70
C GLY A 89 -5.85 -8.33 -15.43
N THR A 90 -5.62 -7.04 -15.21
CA THR A 90 -6.35 -5.97 -15.91
C THR A 90 -6.04 -5.96 -17.41
N LEU A 91 -4.80 -6.17 -17.84
CA LEU A 91 -4.45 -6.15 -19.26
C LEU A 91 -4.80 -7.46 -20.01
N GLN A 92 -4.90 -8.60 -19.30
CA GLN A 92 -5.48 -9.83 -19.84
C GLN A 92 -6.91 -9.62 -20.35
N GLY A 93 -7.62 -8.60 -19.83
CA GLY A 93 -8.94 -8.18 -20.30
C GLY A 93 -9.04 -7.94 -21.79
N PHE A 94 -7.97 -7.47 -22.42
CA PHE A 94 -7.95 -7.26 -23.88
C PHE A 94 -8.10 -8.57 -24.67
N PHE A 95 -7.78 -9.71 -24.06
CA PHE A 95 -7.63 -11.02 -24.70
C PHE A 95 -8.66 -12.07 -24.24
N ILE A 96 -9.62 -11.70 -23.38
CA ILE A 96 -10.66 -12.61 -22.88
C ILE A 96 -12.05 -12.20 -23.35
N ALA A 97 -13.03 -13.11 -23.26
CA ALA A 97 -14.42 -12.84 -23.64
C ALA A 97 -15.08 -11.76 -22.77
N ALA A 98 -14.69 -11.65 -21.50
CA ALA A 98 -15.17 -10.62 -20.56
C ALA A 98 -14.54 -9.23 -20.79
N ASN A 99 -14.01 -8.96 -21.98
CA ASN A 99 -13.43 -7.67 -22.33
C ASN A 99 -14.50 -6.57 -22.24
N PRO A 100 -14.39 -5.58 -21.31
CA PRO A 100 -15.39 -4.54 -21.14
C PRO A 100 -15.57 -3.68 -22.39
N LEU A 101 -14.58 -3.62 -23.28
CA LEU A 101 -14.68 -2.85 -24.53
C LEU A 101 -15.49 -3.56 -25.62
N ARG A 102 -15.74 -4.87 -25.48
CA ARG A 102 -16.39 -5.70 -26.51
C ARG A 102 -17.62 -6.45 -26.02
N VAL A 103 -17.72 -6.71 -24.72
CA VAL A 103 -18.87 -7.42 -24.12
C VAL A 103 -20.16 -6.64 -24.40
N ALA A 104 -21.26 -7.34 -24.67
CA ALA A 104 -22.55 -6.71 -24.95
C ALA A 104 -23.11 -5.94 -23.74
N ASN A 105 -24.13 -5.11 -23.97
CA ASN A 105 -24.96 -4.46 -22.93
C ASN A 105 -24.25 -3.49 -21.96
N LEU A 106 -22.98 -3.15 -22.18
CA LEU A 106 -22.36 -2.01 -21.52
C LEU A 106 -22.56 -0.73 -22.34
N THR A 107 -22.91 0.35 -21.66
CA THR A 107 -23.03 1.70 -22.24
C THR A 107 -21.66 2.24 -22.66
N TRP A 108 -21.64 3.21 -23.58
CA TRP A 108 -20.37 3.81 -24.01
C TRP A 108 -19.59 4.43 -22.85
N LEU A 109 -20.29 5.03 -21.87
CA LEU A 109 -19.68 5.66 -20.70
C LEU A 109 -19.07 4.60 -19.77
N GLN A 110 -19.76 3.48 -19.57
CA GLN A 110 -19.22 2.35 -18.81
C GLN A 110 -17.96 1.80 -19.47
N ARG A 111 -17.97 1.64 -20.80
CA ARG A 111 -16.79 1.21 -21.58
C ARG A 111 -15.63 2.17 -21.43
N LEU A 112 -15.87 3.48 -21.49
CA LEU A 112 -14.85 4.50 -21.31
C LEU A 112 -14.24 4.45 -19.89
N ALA A 113 -15.07 4.27 -18.87
CA ALA A 113 -14.59 4.13 -17.49
C ALA A 113 -13.75 2.85 -17.29
N HIS A 114 -14.09 1.74 -17.95
CA HIS A 114 -13.25 0.54 -17.93
C HIS A 114 -11.98 0.69 -18.79
N LEU A 115 -12.04 1.42 -19.90
CA LEU A 115 -10.88 1.76 -20.72
C LEU A 115 -9.87 2.59 -19.93
N GLU A 116 -10.34 3.59 -19.18
CA GLU A 116 -9.51 4.38 -18.26
C GLU A 116 -8.79 3.45 -17.25
N GLY A 117 -9.54 2.55 -16.60
CA GLY A 117 -9.00 1.60 -15.64
C GLY A 117 -7.99 0.61 -16.25
N MET A 118 -8.08 0.32 -17.55
CA MET A 118 -7.10 -0.48 -18.29
C MET A 118 -5.88 0.35 -18.72
N THR A 119 -6.10 1.57 -19.18
CA THR A 119 -5.05 2.46 -19.71
C THR A 119 -4.15 3.03 -18.63
N GLN A 120 -4.60 3.12 -17.38
CA GLN A 120 -3.78 3.59 -16.25
C GLN A 120 -2.44 2.83 -16.10
N TRP A 121 -2.40 1.54 -16.48
CA TRP A 121 -1.19 0.72 -16.36
C TRP A 121 -0.09 1.16 -17.33
N PHE A 122 -0.45 1.84 -18.42
CA PHE A 122 0.48 2.40 -19.40
C PHE A 122 1.19 3.66 -18.90
N HIS A 123 0.76 4.23 -17.77
CA HIS A 123 1.52 5.27 -17.08
C HIS A 123 2.93 4.80 -16.70
N SER A 124 3.13 3.51 -16.37
CA SER A 124 4.45 2.99 -16.02
C SER A 124 5.45 3.00 -17.20
N PRO A 125 5.10 2.46 -18.39
CA PRO A 125 5.89 2.65 -19.61
C PRO A 125 6.15 4.11 -19.96
N LEU A 126 5.12 4.96 -19.88
CA LEU A 126 5.28 6.39 -20.16
C LEU A 126 6.25 7.04 -19.18
N ARG A 127 6.16 6.73 -17.88
CA ARG A 127 7.07 7.24 -16.86
C ARG A 127 8.51 6.82 -17.13
N LEU A 128 8.73 5.56 -17.50
CA LEU A 128 10.07 5.08 -17.87
C LEU A 128 10.60 5.83 -19.09
N PHE A 129 9.78 6.04 -20.10
CA PHE A 129 10.15 6.84 -21.28
C PHE A 129 10.53 8.29 -20.90
N LEU A 130 9.76 8.95 -20.03
CA LEU A 130 10.06 10.30 -19.54
C LEU A 130 11.36 10.38 -18.72
N LEU A 131 11.76 9.30 -18.03
CA LEU A 131 13.08 9.21 -17.37
C LEU A 131 14.22 9.08 -18.38
N LEU A 132 13.98 8.42 -19.52
CA LEU A 132 14.96 8.24 -20.59
C LEU A 132 15.10 9.48 -21.48
N LEU A 133 14.08 10.34 -21.58
CA LEU A 133 14.09 11.52 -22.47
C LEU A 133 15.33 12.43 -22.29
N PRO A 134 15.71 12.85 -21.06
CA PRO A 134 16.92 13.65 -20.90
C PRO A 134 18.21 12.90 -21.25
N LEU A 135 18.22 11.57 -21.09
CA LEU A 135 19.36 10.74 -21.49
C LEU A 135 19.46 10.68 -23.02
N MET A 136 18.32 10.58 -23.71
CA MET A 136 18.24 10.63 -25.17
C MET A 136 18.77 11.95 -25.71
N ALA A 137 18.37 13.07 -25.11
CA ALA A 137 18.89 14.40 -25.44
C ALA A 137 20.40 14.49 -25.14
N ALA A 138 20.84 13.96 -24.00
CA ALA A 138 22.20 14.07 -23.52
C ALA A 138 23.23 13.25 -24.32
N PHE A 139 22.89 12.03 -24.73
CA PHE A 139 23.82 11.11 -25.39
C PHE A 139 23.65 11.06 -26.90
N TRP A 140 22.43 11.26 -27.41
CA TRP A 140 22.12 11.18 -28.84
C TRP A 140 21.73 12.52 -29.45
N GLY A 141 21.67 13.61 -28.67
CA GLY A 141 21.26 14.92 -29.18
C GLY A 141 19.78 15.00 -29.57
N ILE A 142 18.96 14.00 -29.20
CA ILE A 142 17.53 13.96 -29.53
C ILE A 142 16.79 14.89 -28.56
N VAL A 143 16.64 16.15 -28.95
CA VAL A 143 15.90 17.14 -28.16
C VAL A 143 14.41 17.05 -28.53
N PRO A 144 13.53 16.59 -27.63
CA PRO A 144 12.12 16.40 -27.97
C PRO A 144 11.34 17.71 -28.09
N LEU A 145 11.83 18.79 -27.46
CA LEU A 145 11.16 20.10 -27.42
C LEU A 145 12.16 21.23 -27.62
N GLU A 146 12.15 21.81 -28.83
CA GLU A 146 12.90 23.03 -29.14
C GLU A 146 12.19 24.25 -28.55
N THR A 147 12.46 24.54 -27.28
CA THR A 147 11.84 25.66 -26.56
C THR A 147 12.89 26.56 -25.93
N THR A 148 12.55 27.84 -25.82
CA THR A 148 13.32 28.81 -25.02
C THR A 148 12.87 28.77 -23.55
N LEU A 149 13.74 29.19 -22.63
CA LEU A 149 13.39 29.32 -21.21
C LEU A 149 12.13 30.18 -21.00
N ARG A 150 11.96 31.25 -21.78
CA ARG A 150 10.80 32.14 -21.71
C ARG A 150 9.49 31.41 -22.07
N GLN A 151 9.49 30.66 -23.18
CA GLN A 151 8.32 29.87 -23.58
C GLN A 151 8.01 28.80 -22.53
N TRP A 152 9.04 28.14 -22.01
CA TRP A 152 8.87 27.14 -20.97
C TRP A 152 8.21 27.75 -19.73
N LEU A 153 8.73 28.86 -19.20
CA LEU A 153 8.13 29.54 -18.05
C LEU A 153 6.68 29.97 -18.32
N TYR A 154 6.40 30.48 -19.52
CA TYR A 154 5.07 30.95 -19.90
C TYR A 154 4.03 29.82 -19.96
N TYR A 155 4.38 28.65 -20.54
CA TYR A 155 3.44 27.55 -20.71
C TYR A 155 3.45 26.54 -19.55
N PHE A 156 4.61 26.16 -19.05
CA PHE A 156 4.74 25.10 -18.04
C PHE A 156 4.38 25.60 -16.64
N VAL A 157 4.79 26.81 -16.24
CA VAL A 157 4.56 27.26 -14.86
C VAL A 157 3.07 27.37 -14.54
N PRO A 158 2.21 28.03 -15.37
CA PRO A 158 0.78 28.08 -15.10
C PRO A 158 0.13 26.68 -15.09
N TYR A 159 0.55 25.80 -16.00
CA TYR A 159 0.06 24.43 -16.08
C TYR A 159 0.40 23.63 -14.81
N TYR A 160 1.67 23.61 -14.39
CA TYR A 160 2.09 22.89 -13.19
C TYR A 160 1.54 23.53 -11.92
N TRP A 161 1.37 24.85 -11.88
CA TRP A 161 0.71 25.54 -10.78
C TRP A 161 -0.73 25.07 -10.63
N LEU A 162 -1.50 25.06 -11.72
CA LEU A 162 -2.88 24.57 -11.71
C LEU A 162 -2.92 23.09 -11.31
N LEU A 163 -2.05 22.27 -11.87
CA LEU A 163 -1.97 20.84 -11.55
C LEU A 163 -1.71 20.63 -10.06
N LEU A 164 -0.66 21.23 -9.50
CA LEU A 164 -0.26 21.03 -8.11
C LEU A 164 -1.24 21.65 -7.10
N SER A 165 -1.87 22.78 -7.44
CA SER A 165 -2.87 23.43 -6.59
C SER A 165 -4.20 22.66 -6.55
N THR A 166 -4.59 22.02 -7.65
CA THR A 166 -5.86 21.28 -7.75
C THR A 166 -5.73 19.79 -7.41
N PHE A 167 -4.54 19.20 -7.52
CA PHE A 167 -4.34 17.75 -7.33
C PHE A 167 -4.88 17.23 -6.00
N ARG A 168 -4.56 17.91 -4.90
CA ARG A 168 -5.02 17.49 -3.55
C ARG A 168 -6.53 17.61 -3.41
N TRP A 169 -7.11 18.67 -3.96
CA TRP A 169 -8.55 18.90 -3.91
C TRP A 169 -9.30 17.82 -4.70
N LEU A 170 -8.87 17.55 -5.94
CA LEU A 170 -9.45 16.51 -6.80
C LEU A 170 -9.33 15.11 -6.19
N ASN A 171 -8.29 14.82 -5.41
CA ASN A 171 -8.11 13.52 -4.75
C ASN A 171 -8.71 13.47 -3.33
N GLY A 172 -9.54 14.43 -2.93
CA GLY A 172 -10.15 14.45 -1.59
C GLY A 172 -9.13 14.47 -0.45
N GLN A 173 -7.97 15.10 -0.68
CA GLN A 173 -6.84 15.22 0.25
C GLN A 173 -6.19 13.89 0.65
N SER A 174 -6.44 12.81 -0.10
CA SER A 174 -5.96 11.47 0.23
C SER A 174 -4.54 11.15 -0.27
N ARG A 175 -3.98 11.95 -1.19
CA ARG A 175 -2.61 11.77 -1.69
C ARG A 175 -1.98 13.08 -2.15
N SER A 176 -0.67 13.18 -1.96
CA SER A 176 0.18 14.21 -2.57
C SER A 176 0.63 13.82 -3.99
N ALA A 177 0.77 14.80 -4.87
CA ALA A 177 1.34 14.65 -6.20
C ALA A 177 2.80 14.18 -6.15
N VAL A 178 3.60 14.77 -5.26
CA VAL A 178 5.03 14.42 -5.10
C VAL A 178 5.20 12.96 -4.65
N VAL A 179 4.39 12.51 -3.68
CA VAL A 179 4.41 11.10 -3.25
C VAL A 179 3.92 10.20 -4.38
N SER A 180 2.92 10.61 -5.14
CA SER A 180 2.45 9.83 -6.30
C SER A 180 3.55 9.63 -7.34
N ASP A 181 4.33 10.67 -7.61
CA ASP A 181 5.46 10.62 -8.54
C ASP A 181 6.59 9.70 -8.05
N LEU A 182 6.90 9.76 -6.75
CA LEU A 182 7.86 8.85 -6.12
C LEU A 182 7.46 7.37 -6.30
N TYR A 183 6.20 7.05 -6.00
CA TYR A 183 5.68 5.69 -6.22
C TYR A 183 5.75 5.30 -7.70
N ALA A 184 5.47 6.22 -8.62
CA ALA A 184 5.53 5.96 -10.06
C ALA A 184 6.95 5.58 -10.50
N VAL A 185 7.99 6.25 -9.98
CA VAL A 185 9.40 5.92 -10.27
C VAL A 185 9.77 4.55 -9.73
N VAL A 186 9.44 4.25 -8.47
CA VAL A 186 9.79 2.96 -7.83
C VAL A 186 9.22 1.77 -8.62
N GLN A 187 8.00 1.90 -9.15
CA GLN A 187 7.33 0.82 -9.86
C GLN A 187 7.54 0.83 -11.39
N CYS A 188 8.09 1.89 -11.99
CA CYS A 188 8.03 2.08 -13.45
C CYS A 188 8.69 0.94 -14.24
N VAL A 189 9.90 0.53 -13.87
CA VAL A 189 10.62 -0.56 -14.56
C VAL A 189 9.90 -1.91 -14.43
N PRO A 190 9.62 -2.44 -13.22
CA PRO A 190 8.98 -3.75 -13.08
C PRO A 190 7.56 -3.80 -13.67
N LEU A 191 6.79 -2.71 -13.58
CA LEU A 191 5.48 -2.65 -14.21
C LEU A 191 5.56 -2.51 -15.73
N THR A 192 6.50 -1.74 -16.28
CA THR A 192 6.69 -1.65 -17.74
C THR A 192 6.99 -3.01 -18.34
N LEU A 193 7.89 -3.77 -17.72
CA LEU A 193 8.18 -5.15 -18.14
C LEU A 193 6.92 -6.03 -18.08
N THR A 194 6.11 -5.88 -17.04
CA THR A 194 4.85 -6.63 -16.90
C THR A 194 3.82 -6.26 -17.97
N VAL A 195 3.68 -4.97 -18.28
CA VAL A 195 2.80 -4.47 -19.35
C VAL A 195 3.22 -5.07 -20.68
N ILE A 196 4.49 -4.92 -21.07
CA ILE A 196 5.03 -5.45 -22.33
C ILE A 196 4.84 -6.97 -22.40
N GLN A 197 5.24 -7.70 -21.35
CA GLN A 197 5.09 -9.15 -21.31
C GLN A 197 3.64 -9.60 -21.41
N THR A 198 2.71 -8.87 -20.81
CA THR A 198 1.28 -9.23 -20.85
C THR A 198 0.68 -8.97 -22.23
N LEU A 199 1.10 -7.90 -22.92
CA LEU A 199 0.65 -7.63 -24.29
C LEU A 199 1.20 -8.64 -25.30
N LEU A 200 2.44 -9.13 -25.11
CA LEU A 200 3.07 -10.11 -26.00
C LEU A 200 2.67 -11.56 -25.69
N ARG A 201 2.57 -11.91 -24.41
CA ARG A 201 2.25 -13.26 -23.90
C ARG A 201 1.33 -13.16 -22.68
N PRO A 202 0.02 -12.94 -22.90
CA PRO A 202 -0.94 -12.67 -21.82
C PRO A 202 -1.15 -13.86 -20.87
N PHE A 203 -0.99 -15.10 -21.33
CA PHE A 203 -1.29 -16.32 -20.58
C PHE A 203 -0.05 -17.21 -20.36
N GLY A 204 -0.13 -18.18 -19.44
CA GLY A 204 0.90 -19.21 -19.23
C GLY A 204 1.94 -18.93 -18.14
N HIS A 205 1.80 -17.84 -17.38
CA HIS A 205 2.72 -17.51 -16.28
C HIS A 205 2.30 -18.20 -14.97
N ARG A 206 3.26 -18.82 -14.25
CA ARG A 206 3.00 -19.40 -12.94
C ARG A 206 2.63 -18.32 -11.92
N PHE A 207 1.55 -18.57 -11.18
CA PHE A 207 1.10 -17.74 -10.09
C PHE A 207 2.00 -17.95 -8.87
N TRP A 208 2.69 -16.89 -8.46
CA TRP A 208 3.48 -16.89 -7.23
C TRP A 208 2.67 -16.25 -6.11
N VAL A 209 2.35 -17.03 -5.07
CA VAL A 209 1.80 -16.51 -3.83
C VAL A 209 2.88 -15.67 -3.16
N THR A 210 2.55 -14.43 -2.81
CA THR A 210 3.47 -13.57 -2.06
C THR A 210 3.77 -14.25 -0.71
N PRO A 211 5.05 -14.50 -0.36
CA PRO A 211 5.37 -14.97 0.99
C PRO A 211 4.83 -13.95 1.99
N LYS A 212 4.07 -14.42 2.97
CA LYS A 212 3.65 -13.62 4.14
C LYS A 212 4.68 -13.87 5.25
N GLY A 213 5.09 -12.83 5.95
CA GLY A 213 6.07 -12.91 7.04
C GLY A 213 7.51 -12.87 6.57
N ARG A 214 8.11 -11.69 6.60
CA ARG A 214 9.57 -11.56 6.78
C ARG A 214 9.86 -10.90 8.12
N ASP A 215 10.11 -11.73 9.13
CA ASP A 215 10.69 -11.28 10.38
C ASP A 215 12.16 -10.92 10.14
N GLY A 216 12.53 -9.69 10.49
CA GLY A 216 13.88 -9.19 10.29
C GLY A 216 14.21 -8.05 11.24
N ASP A 217 15.25 -8.24 12.04
CA ASP A 217 15.77 -7.25 12.98
C ASP A 217 16.75 -6.25 12.34
N ARG A 218 16.95 -6.33 11.02
CA ARG A 218 17.93 -5.51 10.30
C ARG A 218 17.27 -4.71 9.18
N TYR A 219 17.94 -3.63 8.82
CA TYR A 219 17.61 -2.89 7.61
C TYR A 219 17.99 -3.73 6.39
N HIS A 220 17.08 -3.82 5.43
CA HIS A 220 17.28 -4.54 4.19
C HIS A 220 17.04 -3.62 3.00
N PHE A 221 17.94 -3.68 2.02
CA PHE A 221 17.78 -2.95 0.76
C PHE A 221 17.27 -3.89 -0.33
N GLN A 222 16.24 -3.47 -1.05
CA GLN A 222 15.64 -4.27 -2.11
C GLN A 222 16.40 -4.17 -3.44
N TRP A 223 17.50 -4.90 -3.57
CA TRP A 223 18.40 -4.85 -4.75
C TRP A 223 17.72 -5.12 -6.09
N HIS A 224 16.80 -6.08 -6.14
CA HIS A 224 16.08 -6.41 -7.38
C HIS A 224 15.25 -5.24 -7.94
N LEU A 225 14.74 -4.34 -7.09
CA LEU A 225 14.06 -3.12 -7.50
C LEU A 225 15.03 -1.96 -7.68
N GLY A 226 16.06 -1.89 -6.83
CA GLY A 226 17.02 -0.79 -6.81
C GLY A 226 18.02 -0.83 -7.97
N ALA A 227 18.45 -2.00 -8.42
CA ALA A 227 19.45 -2.16 -9.47
C ALA A 227 19.12 -1.39 -10.76
N PRO A 228 17.93 -1.53 -11.39
CA PRO A 228 17.61 -0.74 -12.58
C PRO A 228 17.52 0.77 -12.30
N LEU A 229 17.10 1.17 -11.10
CA LEU A 229 17.05 2.59 -10.72
C LEU A 229 18.45 3.17 -10.48
N PHE A 230 19.39 2.38 -9.96
CA PHE A 230 20.80 2.77 -9.84
C PHE A 230 21.44 2.98 -11.21
N VAL A 231 21.13 2.13 -12.19
CA VAL A 231 21.60 2.32 -13.58
C VAL A 231 21.06 3.63 -14.15
N LEU A 232 19.75 3.88 -14.03
CA LEU A 232 19.15 5.15 -14.48
C LEU A 232 19.75 6.35 -13.76
N PHE A 233 19.95 6.26 -12.44
CA PHE A 233 20.57 7.32 -11.64
C PHE A 233 22.01 7.60 -12.11
N GLY A 234 22.83 6.56 -12.28
CA GLY A 234 24.21 6.69 -12.75
C GLY A 234 24.29 7.29 -14.16
N LEU A 235 23.44 6.83 -15.09
CA LEU A 235 23.35 7.41 -16.43
C LEU A 235 22.91 8.88 -16.39
N SER A 236 21.96 9.23 -15.53
CA SER A 236 21.53 10.62 -15.32
C SER A 236 22.65 11.50 -14.75
N VAL A 237 23.50 10.98 -13.84
CA VAL A 237 24.65 11.71 -13.33
C VAL A 237 25.66 11.96 -14.45
N VAL A 238 26.00 10.92 -15.22
CA VAL A 238 26.92 11.05 -16.37
C VAL A 238 26.37 12.05 -17.39
N ALA A 239 25.08 11.96 -17.72
CA ALA A 239 24.42 12.89 -18.63
C ALA A 239 24.47 14.35 -18.14
N ALA A 240 24.30 14.58 -16.84
CA ALA A 240 24.35 15.92 -16.24
C ALA A 240 25.76 16.53 -16.32
N VAL A 241 26.80 15.72 -16.11
CA VAL A 241 28.21 16.16 -16.19
C VAL A 241 28.62 16.39 -17.64
N PHE A 242 28.30 15.46 -18.53
CA PHE A 242 28.68 15.51 -19.95
C PHE A 242 28.14 16.75 -20.66
N ASN A 243 26.89 17.16 -20.35
CA ASN A 243 26.23 18.26 -21.04
C ASN A 243 26.35 19.62 -20.32
N TRP A 244 27.06 19.70 -19.19
CA TRP A 244 27.19 20.93 -18.41
C TRP A 244 27.77 22.09 -19.23
N GLN A 245 28.72 21.81 -20.13
CA GLN A 245 29.35 22.84 -20.96
C GLN A 245 28.49 23.20 -22.19
N ALA A 246 27.55 22.35 -22.57
CA ALA A 246 26.72 22.50 -23.77
C ALA A 246 25.36 23.18 -23.49
N LEU A 247 25.12 23.64 -22.25
CA LEU A 247 23.83 24.21 -21.80
C LEU A 247 23.38 25.46 -22.58
N HIS A 248 24.28 26.10 -23.32
CA HIS A 248 23.97 27.21 -24.22
C HIS A 248 23.16 26.79 -25.46
N THR A 249 23.12 25.48 -25.75
CA THR A 249 22.36 24.90 -26.87
C THR A 249 20.85 24.92 -26.56
N LYS A 250 20.04 25.35 -27.54
CA LYS A 250 18.57 25.39 -27.40
C LYS A 250 18.02 24.01 -26.99
N GLY A 251 17.10 23.99 -26.03
CA GLY A 251 16.47 22.77 -25.52
C GLY A 251 17.32 21.94 -24.55
N LEU A 252 18.66 22.00 -24.62
CA LEU A 252 19.53 21.22 -23.73
C LEU A 252 19.50 21.71 -22.29
N LEU A 253 19.38 23.04 -22.07
CA LEU A 253 19.16 23.60 -20.73
C LEU A 253 17.92 22.98 -20.06
N LEU A 254 16.82 22.86 -20.80
CA LEU A 254 15.58 22.32 -20.27
C LEU A 254 15.71 20.82 -19.98
N ALA A 255 16.30 20.07 -20.90
CA ALA A 255 16.59 18.65 -20.69
C ALA A 255 17.46 18.44 -19.44
N TRP A 256 18.44 19.33 -19.22
CA TRP A 256 19.31 19.29 -18.06
C TRP A 256 18.58 19.61 -16.75
N VAL A 257 17.73 20.65 -16.73
CA VAL A 257 16.88 20.97 -15.57
C VAL A 257 15.93 19.81 -15.24
N TRP A 258 15.33 19.19 -16.26
CA TRP A 258 14.48 18.02 -16.08
C TRP A 258 15.27 16.80 -15.58
N ASN A 259 16.50 16.63 -16.05
CA ASN A 259 17.40 15.58 -15.56
C ASN A 259 17.77 15.79 -14.08
N LEU A 260 17.92 17.03 -13.62
CA LEU A 260 18.15 17.32 -12.20
C LEU A 260 16.94 16.94 -11.33
N TYR A 261 15.72 17.22 -11.82
CA TYR A 261 14.50 16.72 -11.18
C TYR A 261 14.48 15.18 -11.14
N ASN A 262 14.82 14.52 -12.25
CA ASN A 262 14.89 13.06 -12.33
C ASN A 262 15.92 12.49 -11.35
N LEU A 263 17.09 13.11 -11.19
CA LEU A 263 18.11 12.71 -10.21
C LEU A 263 17.56 12.78 -8.78
N LEU A 264 16.86 13.87 -8.44
CA LEU A 264 16.28 14.03 -7.11
C LEU A 264 15.23 12.94 -6.82
N ILE A 265 14.30 12.70 -7.74
CA ILE A 265 13.24 11.72 -7.52
C ILE A 265 13.77 10.29 -7.57
N LEU A 266 14.80 9.99 -8.37
CA LEU A 266 15.50 8.71 -8.37
C LEU A 266 16.24 8.47 -7.05
N ALA A 267 16.89 9.49 -6.49
CA ALA A 267 17.52 9.39 -5.17
C ALA A 267 16.49 9.11 -4.07
N LEU A 268 15.35 9.82 -4.07
CA LEU A 268 14.23 9.55 -3.16
C LEU A 268 13.67 8.13 -3.35
N ALA A 269 13.54 7.67 -4.60
CA ALA A 269 13.04 6.34 -4.93
C ALA A 269 13.98 5.26 -4.39
N LEU A 270 15.28 5.37 -4.63
CA LEU A 270 16.31 4.49 -4.08
C LEU A 270 16.30 4.49 -2.55
N TYR A 271 16.17 5.67 -1.93
CA TYR A 271 16.07 5.79 -0.48
C TYR A 271 14.83 5.05 0.08
N SER A 272 13.70 5.10 -0.62
CA SER A 272 12.46 4.43 -0.21
C SER A 272 12.54 2.89 -0.26
N LEU A 273 13.55 2.32 -0.94
CA LEU A 273 13.79 0.88 -0.99
C LEU A 273 14.58 0.34 0.21
N ILE A 274 14.94 1.21 1.16
CA ILE A 274 15.51 0.83 2.45
C ILE A 274 14.36 0.48 3.39
N GLU A 275 14.26 -0.80 3.72
CA GLU A 275 13.21 -1.34 4.59
C GLU A 275 13.61 -1.28 6.04
N ARG A 276 12.66 -0.88 6.89
CA ARG A 276 12.87 -0.81 8.34
C ARG A 276 12.62 -2.18 8.95
N PRO A 277 13.37 -2.54 10.02
CA PRO A 277 13.10 -3.76 10.76
C PRO A 277 11.70 -3.72 11.38
N ARG A 278 11.00 -4.85 11.34
CA ARG A 278 9.68 -5.05 11.96
C ARG A 278 9.79 -6.18 12.98
N PRO A 279 10.19 -5.88 14.22
CA PRO A 279 10.42 -6.90 15.26
C PRO A 279 9.13 -7.42 15.89
N ASP A 280 7.99 -6.76 15.65
CA ASP A 280 6.69 -7.13 16.22
C ASP A 280 5.76 -7.62 15.10
N PRO A 281 5.24 -8.86 15.20
CA PRO A 281 4.37 -9.43 14.18
C PRO A 281 2.98 -8.80 14.19
N TYR A 282 2.59 -8.15 15.28
CA TYR A 282 1.26 -7.58 15.42
C TYR A 282 1.18 -6.12 14.94
N ASP A 283 0.03 -5.73 14.42
CA ASP A 283 -0.28 -4.33 14.16
C ASP A 283 -0.84 -3.66 15.42
N TRP A 284 -0.22 -2.55 15.81
CA TRP A 284 -0.57 -1.79 17.00
C TRP A 284 -1.47 -0.61 16.63
N LEU A 285 -2.70 -0.63 17.14
CA LEU A 285 -3.67 0.43 16.96
C LEU A 285 -3.57 1.45 18.09
N ASN A 286 -3.75 2.73 17.79
CA ASN A 286 -3.86 3.78 18.79
C ASN A 286 -5.25 3.71 19.42
N VAL A 287 -5.35 3.06 20.58
CA VAL A 287 -6.60 2.86 21.31
C VAL A 287 -6.39 3.39 22.71
N GLN A 288 -7.19 4.39 23.09
CA GLN A 288 -7.22 4.95 24.43
C GLN A 288 -8.43 4.42 25.18
N GLN A 289 -8.17 3.65 26.23
CA GLN A 289 -9.19 3.00 27.03
C GLN A 289 -8.65 2.82 28.45
N THR A 290 -9.52 2.81 29.45
CA THR A 290 -9.11 2.61 30.84
C THR A 290 -8.84 1.13 31.10
N VAL A 291 -7.74 0.88 31.80
CA VAL A 291 -7.33 -0.47 32.17
C VAL A 291 -7.10 -0.58 33.65
N GLU A 292 -7.52 -1.72 34.18
CA GLU A 292 -7.29 -2.16 35.54
C GLU A 292 -6.30 -3.34 35.49
N LEU A 293 -5.16 -3.20 36.16
CA LEU A 293 -4.13 -4.24 36.23
C LEU A 293 -4.06 -4.82 37.64
N HIS A 294 -4.01 -6.15 37.73
CA HIS A 294 -3.75 -6.89 38.96
C HIS A 294 -2.46 -7.67 38.79
N LEU A 295 -1.45 -7.39 39.62
CA LEU A 295 -0.16 -8.07 39.53
C LEU A 295 -0.24 -9.43 40.21
N GLY A 296 0.50 -10.40 39.71
CA GLY A 296 0.47 -11.78 40.22
C GLY A 296 0.92 -11.90 41.68
N TRP A 297 1.75 -10.99 42.16
CA TRP A 297 2.20 -10.94 43.56
C TRP A 297 1.23 -10.22 44.51
N ASP A 298 0.24 -9.49 43.97
CA ASP A 298 -0.71 -8.69 44.74
C ASP A 298 -1.96 -8.45 43.88
N GLN A 299 -2.93 -9.35 44.04
CA GLN A 299 -4.22 -9.24 43.34
C GLN A 299 -5.18 -8.27 44.02
N ALA A 300 -4.92 -7.88 45.27
CA ALA A 300 -5.82 -7.00 46.04
C ALA A 300 -5.68 -5.53 45.61
N THR A 301 -4.49 -5.12 45.21
CA THR A 301 -4.25 -3.75 44.74
C THR A 301 -4.51 -3.61 43.24
N ALA A 302 -5.59 -2.92 42.88
CA ALA A 302 -5.88 -2.55 41.50
C ALA A 302 -5.02 -1.36 41.04
N LEU A 303 -4.25 -1.57 39.97
CA LEU A 303 -3.46 -0.54 39.31
C LEU A 303 -4.21 0.03 38.13
N TRP A 304 -4.42 1.35 38.14
CA TRP A 304 -5.18 2.03 37.11
C TRP A 304 -4.29 2.73 36.09
N GLY A 305 -4.70 2.66 34.83
CA GLY A 305 -4.03 3.34 33.73
C GLY A 305 -4.89 3.45 32.48
N THR A 306 -4.26 3.90 31.41
CA THR A 306 -4.86 4.06 30.10
C THR A 306 -4.00 3.40 29.04
N THR A 307 -4.59 2.70 28.07
CA THR A 307 -3.84 2.24 26.90
C THR A 307 -3.49 3.44 26.02
N SER A 308 -2.28 3.46 25.46
CA SER A 308 -1.98 4.34 24.31
C SER A 308 -1.99 3.55 23.00
N ARG A 309 -1.59 2.28 23.05
CA ARG A 309 -1.64 1.36 21.91
C ARG A 309 -2.11 -0.03 22.33
N LEU A 310 -2.84 -0.70 21.45
CA LEU A 310 -3.34 -2.06 21.66
C LEU A 310 -3.17 -2.87 20.37
N SER A 311 -2.84 -4.15 20.50
CA SER A 311 -2.77 -5.10 19.40
C SER A 311 -3.40 -6.43 19.82
N GLU A 312 -3.47 -7.39 18.90
CA GLU A 312 -3.92 -8.76 19.21
C GLU A 312 -3.02 -9.46 20.24
N GLY A 313 -1.74 -9.07 20.31
CA GLY A 313 -0.73 -9.72 21.17
C GLY A 313 -0.28 -8.91 22.38
N GLY A 314 -0.75 -7.68 22.57
CA GLY A 314 -0.35 -6.89 23.73
C GLY A 314 -0.94 -5.49 23.84
N ALA A 315 -0.60 -4.82 24.94
CA ALA A 315 -1.03 -3.45 25.25
C ALA A 315 0.16 -2.58 25.68
N LEU A 316 0.17 -1.31 25.25
CA LEU A 316 1.04 -0.28 25.79
C LEU A 316 0.19 0.59 26.72
N VAL A 317 0.51 0.58 28.00
CA VAL A 317 -0.30 1.18 29.06
C VAL A 317 0.50 2.30 29.74
N HIS A 318 -0.16 3.41 29.99
CA HIS A 318 0.30 4.49 30.86
C HIS A 318 -0.46 4.43 32.19
N LEU A 319 0.26 4.17 33.27
CA LEU A 319 -0.29 4.10 34.61
C LEU A 319 -0.38 5.47 35.28
N HIS A 320 -1.32 5.59 36.21
CA HIS A 320 -1.44 6.76 37.07
C HIS A 320 -0.35 6.81 38.15
N GLN A 321 0.16 5.64 38.55
CA GLN A 321 1.22 5.52 39.54
C GLN A 321 2.44 4.78 38.99
N PRO A 322 3.66 5.17 39.40
CA PRO A 322 4.89 4.53 38.92
C PRO A 322 5.05 3.13 39.52
N LEU A 323 5.66 2.25 38.73
CA LEU A 323 6.02 0.89 39.12
C LEU A 323 7.55 0.73 39.16
N PRO A 324 8.10 -0.04 40.13
CA PRO A 324 9.52 -0.33 40.17
C PRO A 324 9.96 -1.21 38.99
N PRO A 325 11.21 -1.08 38.50
CA PRO A 325 11.74 -1.92 37.42
C PRO A 325 11.74 -3.43 37.69
N SER A 326 11.69 -3.84 38.96
CA SER A 326 11.53 -5.24 39.38
C SER A 326 10.21 -5.87 38.93
N ALA A 327 9.24 -5.09 38.46
CA ALA A 327 7.97 -5.59 37.94
C ALA A 327 8.06 -6.17 36.51
N ILE A 328 9.18 -5.99 35.81
CA ILE A 328 9.36 -6.60 34.48
C ILE A 328 9.36 -8.13 34.62
N GLY A 329 8.60 -8.81 33.75
CA GLY A 329 8.41 -10.26 33.78
C GLY A 329 7.35 -10.75 34.77
N VAL A 330 6.74 -9.85 35.56
CA VAL A 330 5.68 -10.24 36.50
C VAL A 330 4.41 -10.59 35.74
N PRO A 331 3.80 -11.77 35.99
CA PRO A 331 2.51 -12.10 35.42
C PRO A 331 1.44 -11.18 36.00
N LEU A 332 0.47 -10.80 35.18
CA LEU A 332 -0.61 -9.91 35.57
C LEU A 332 -1.92 -10.30 34.88
N THR A 333 -3.02 -9.83 35.45
CA THR A 333 -4.32 -9.77 34.77
C THR A 333 -4.58 -8.33 34.37
N CYS A 334 -4.79 -8.11 33.08
CA CYS A 334 -5.13 -6.83 32.46
C CYS A 334 -6.60 -6.85 32.08
N ARG A 335 -7.41 -6.07 32.78
CA ARG A 335 -8.82 -5.87 32.47
C ARG A 335 -8.97 -4.64 31.60
N LEU A 336 -9.43 -4.86 30.37
CA LEU A 336 -9.81 -3.82 29.43
C LEU A 336 -11.28 -3.48 29.67
N LEU A 337 -11.57 -2.32 30.28
CA LEU A 337 -12.90 -2.03 30.81
C LEU A 337 -13.95 -1.82 29.72
N GLU A 338 -13.61 -1.05 28.69
CA GLU A 338 -14.51 -0.76 27.56
C GLU A 338 -14.77 -2.01 26.72
N ALA A 339 -13.75 -2.86 26.55
CA ALA A 339 -13.88 -4.14 25.87
C ALA A 339 -14.57 -5.21 26.74
N GLY A 340 -14.66 -5.01 28.06
CA GLY A 340 -15.23 -5.95 29.01
C GLY A 340 -14.50 -7.29 29.08
N ILE A 341 -13.17 -7.29 28.92
CA ILE A 341 -12.36 -8.50 28.80
C ILE A 341 -11.18 -8.50 29.76
N ASP A 342 -10.98 -9.63 30.44
CA ASP A 342 -9.82 -9.89 31.29
C ASP A 342 -8.80 -10.74 30.53
N LEU A 343 -7.60 -10.20 30.39
CA LEU A 343 -6.49 -10.79 29.65
C LEU A 343 -5.33 -11.07 30.59
N ARG A 344 -4.85 -12.32 30.60
CA ARG A 344 -3.61 -12.66 31.31
C ARG A 344 -2.40 -12.33 30.43
N GLY A 345 -1.31 -11.96 31.06
CA GLY A 345 -0.07 -11.64 30.37
C GLY A 345 1.04 -11.28 31.34
N GLN A 346 2.10 -10.68 30.80
CA GLN A 346 3.26 -10.27 31.57
C GLN A 346 3.81 -8.94 31.09
N ILE A 347 4.50 -8.22 31.99
CA ILE A 347 5.19 -6.98 31.64
C ILE A 347 6.46 -7.33 30.84
N VAL A 348 6.45 -7.06 29.53
CA VAL A 348 7.56 -7.36 28.61
C VAL A 348 8.63 -6.28 28.65
N SER A 349 8.24 -5.01 28.77
CA SER A 349 9.19 -3.89 28.86
C SER A 349 8.57 -2.70 29.56
N MET A 350 9.41 -1.87 30.20
CA MET A 350 8.97 -0.66 30.89
C MET A 350 9.83 0.53 30.47
N PRO A 351 9.49 1.24 29.37
CA PRO A 351 10.27 2.37 28.88
C PRO A 351 10.38 3.55 29.87
N HIS A 352 9.38 3.70 30.73
CA HIS A 352 9.29 4.72 31.77
C HIS A 352 8.60 4.11 32.99
N PRO A 353 8.86 4.54 34.25
CA PRO A 353 8.18 3.99 35.43
C PRO A 353 6.64 3.99 35.37
N THR A 354 6.05 4.84 34.54
CA THR A 354 4.60 4.94 34.32
C THR A 354 4.14 4.36 32.99
N THR A 355 5.03 3.83 32.16
CA THR A 355 4.70 3.31 30.83
C THR A 355 5.20 1.88 30.69
N LEU A 356 4.29 0.95 30.40
CA LEU A 356 4.58 -0.48 30.35
C LEU A 356 4.00 -1.13 29.10
N LYS A 357 4.76 -2.05 28.52
CA LYS A 357 4.33 -2.93 27.44
C LYS A 357 3.96 -4.28 28.05
N ILE A 358 2.70 -4.65 27.93
CA ILE A 358 2.16 -5.95 28.32
C ILE A 358 2.14 -6.85 27.08
N GLY A 359 2.68 -8.06 27.20
CA GLY A 359 2.46 -9.13 26.24
C GLY A 359 1.36 -10.05 26.76
N PHE A 360 0.36 -10.37 25.94
CA PHE A 360 -0.73 -11.27 26.32
C PHE A 360 -0.30 -12.72 26.23
N ASP A 361 -0.80 -13.53 27.16
CA ASP A 361 -0.72 -14.98 27.08
C ASP A 361 -1.64 -15.51 25.96
N PRO A 362 -1.50 -16.78 25.53
CA PRO A 362 -2.39 -17.38 24.53
C PRO A 362 -3.87 -17.20 24.89
N LEU A 363 -4.60 -16.55 24.00
CA LEU A 363 -6.00 -16.20 24.21
C LEU A 363 -6.91 -17.41 23.93
N SER A 364 -7.96 -17.58 24.75
CA SER A 364 -9.05 -18.49 24.39
C SER A 364 -9.79 -17.99 23.15
N PRO A 365 -10.46 -18.86 22.37
CA PRO A 365 -11.23 -18.44 21.20
C PRO A 365 -12.31 -17.39 21.50
N ALA A 366 -12.91 -17.42 22.70
CA ALA A 366 -13.90 -16.44 23.14
C ALA A 366 -13.25 -15.07 23.39
N GLN A 367 -12.15 -15.04 24.16
CA GLN A 367 -11.36 -13.84 24.41
C GLN A 367 -10.84 -13.23 23.11
N TYR A 368 -10.32 -14.06 22.20
CA TYR A 368 -9.82 -13.61 20.91
C TYR A 368 -10.94 -12.94 20.08
N ARG A 369 -12.12 -13.55 19.97
CA ARG A 369 -13.27 -12.95 19.26
C ARG A 369 -13.69 -11.61 19.85
N GLN A 370 -13.76 -11.52 21.17
CA GLN A 370 -14.13 -10.28 21.86
C GLN A 370 -13.07 -9.19 21.64
N LEU A 371 -11.78 -9.53 21.77
CA LEU A 371 -10.67 -8.62 21.51
C LEU A 371 -10.66 -8.13 20.06
N ILE A 372 -10.84 -9.03 19.07
CA ILE A 372 -10.91 -8.66 17.65
C ILE A 372 -12.11 -7.77 17.35
N THR A 373 -13.28 -8.09 17.92
CA THR A 373 -14.48 -7.25 17.73
C THR A 373 -14.23 -5.85 18.26
N PHE A 374 -13.68 -5.73 19.46
CA PHE A 374 -13.30 -4.44 20.02
C PHE A 374 -12.20 -3.75 19.21
N LEU A 375 -11.18 -4.49 18.76
CA LEU A 375 -10.05 -3.94 18.03
C LEU A 375 -10.43 -3.41 16.65
N PHE A 376 -11.36 -4.04 15.94
CA PHE A 376 -11.59 -3.79 14.52
C PHE A 376 -13.01 -3.33 14.17
N CYS A 377 -14.01 -3.58 15.02
CA CYS A 377 -15.43 -3.36 14.70
C CYS A 377 -16.06 -2.15 15.43
N GLU A 378 -15.30 -1.45 16.28
CA GLU A 378 -15.81 -0.27 16.97
C GLU A 378 -16.16 0.87 15.99
N PRO A 379 -17.28 1.58 16.23
CA PRO A 379 -17.67 2.73 15.42
C PRO A 379 -16.56 3.78 15.33
N ASN A 380 -16.41 4.40 14.15
CA ASN A 380 -15.42 5.47 13.90
C ASN A 380 -13.94 5.08 14.13
N ARG A 381 -13.61 3.78 14.25
CA ARG A 381 -12.23 3.33 14.40
C ARG A 381 -11.37 3.61 13.17
N TRP A 382 -11.96 3.45 11.99
CA TRP A 382 -11.28 3.60 10.71
C TRP A 382 -11.59 4.96 10.10
N GLN A 383 -10.85 5.98 10.56
CA GLN A 383 -10.98 7.34 10.06
C GLN A 383 -10.05 7.59 8.88
N TRP A 384 -10.53 8.34 7.89
CA TRP A 384 -9.72 8.72 6.75
C TRP A 384 -8.63 9.71 7.15
N GLN A 385 -7.40 9.39 6.77
CA GLN A 385 -6.27 10.28 6.96
C GLN A 385 -6.26 11.36 5.87
N GLN A 386 -5.76 12.55 6.23
CA GLN A 386 -5.53 13.64 5.29
C GLN A 386 -4.04 13.81 5.05
N THR A 387 -3.65 14.01 3.79
CA THR A 387 -2.25 14.22 3.43
C THR A 387 -1.84 15.68 3.61
N PRO A 388 -0.59 15.95 4.03
CA PRO A 388 -0.02 17.29 4.08
C PRO A 388 -0.08 18.03 2.73
N GLY A 389 0.16 19.35 2.76
CA GLY A 389 0.32 20.16 1.53
C GLY A 389 1.48 19.68 0.64
N GLU A 390 1.46 20.01 -0.65
CA GLU A 390 2.52 19.56 -1.59
C GLU A 390 3.91 20.07 -1.18
N LEU A 391 4.02 21.36 -0.83
CA LEU A 391 5.29 21.94 -0.36
C LEU A 391 5.77 21.32 0.95
N GLN A 392 4.84 21.06 1.88
CA GLN A 392 5.15 20.41 3.15
C GLN A 392 5.61 18.97 2.91
N THR A 393 4.97 18.25 1.99
CA THR A 393 5.33 16.89 1.61
C THR A 393 6.72 16.85 0.97
N LEU A 394 7.00 17.77 0.04
CA LEU A 394 8.31 17.91 -0.58
C LEU A 394 9.39 18.20 0.48
N TRP A 395 9.12 19.14 1.40
CA TRP A 395 10.05 19.45 2.49
C TRP A 395 10.30 18.25 3.40
N LEU A 396 9.26 17.49 3.76
CA LEU A 396 9.41 16.26 4.56
C LEU A 396 10.28 15.23 3.84
N LEU A 397 10.06 15.02 2.54
CA LEU A 397 10.86 14.09 1.72
C LEU A 397 12.32 14.55 1.63
N LEU A 398 12.57 15.83 1.35
CA LEU A 398 13.94 16.38 1.32
C LEU A 398 14.64 16.24 2.68
N ARG A 399 13.91 16.49 3.78
CA ARG A 399 14.43 16.32 5.14
C ARG A 399 14.84 14.87 5.41
N THR A 400 14.14 13.88 4.85
CA THR A 400 14.53 12.47 5.02
C THR A 400 15.85 12.10 4.35
N LEU A 401 16.21 12.77 3.25
CA LEU A 401 17.52 12.59 2.60
C LEU A 401 18.66 13.15 3.45
N VAL A 402 18.45 14.29 4.11
CA VAL A 402 19.48 14.98 4.91
C VAL A 402 19.60 14.38 6.32
N SER A 403 18.49 13.94 6.90
CA SER A 403 18.44 13.41 8.28
C SER A 403 17.73 12.04 8.28
N PRO A 404 18.42 10.99 7.82
CA PRO A 404 17.80 9.67 7.72
C PRO A 404 17.35 9.18 9.12
N PRO A 405 16.09 8.71 9.28
CA PRO A 405 15.57 8.16 10.54
C PRO A 405 16.35 6.98 11.14
N LEU A 406 17.37 6.46 10.43
CA LEU A 406 18.31 5.43 10.88
C LEU A 406 18.89 5.71 12.29
N ARG A 407 18.97 6.98 12.70
CA ARG A 407 19.59 7.39 13.98
C ARG A 407 18.66 7.33 15.20
N ARG A 408 17.33 7.26 15.05
CA ARG A 408 16.38 7.50 16.17
C ARG A 408 15.81 6.26 16.87
N GLN A 409 16.08 5.04 16.39
CA GLN A 409 15.33 3.85 16.85
C GLN A 409 16.11 2.82 17.69
N ARG A 410 17.39 3.06 18.01
CA ARG A 410 18.18 2.14 18.86
C ARG A 410 17.63 1.95 20.30
N GLN A 411 16.61 2.68 20.73
CA GLN A 411 16.10 2.66 22.11
C GLN A 411 14.88 1.74 22.38
N HIS A 412 14.35 1.02 21.38
CA HIS A 412 13.11 0.22 21.57
C HIS A 412 13.20 -1.25 21.13
N LEU A 413 14.40 -1.79 20.93
CA LEU A 413 14.60 -3.18 20.52
C LEU A 413 14.88 -4.06 21.73
N HIS A 414 13.83 -4.47 22.44
CA HIS A 414 13.85 -5.75 23.16
C HIS A 414 12.76 -6.64 22.56
N PRO A 415 13.13 -7.82 22.01
CA PRO A 415 12.14 -8.76 21.51
C PRO A 415 11.28 -9.25 22.68
N ALA A 416 9.97 -9.32 22.46
CA ALA A 416 9.11 -10.09 23.35
C ALA A 416 9.57 -11.57 23.32
N PRO A 417 9.47 -12.32 24.44
CA PRO A 417 9.70 -13.75 24.40
C PRO A 417 8.78 -14.37 23.36
N GLN A 418 9.35 -15.23 22.51
CA GLN A 418 8.64 -15.91 21.42
C GLN A 418 7.42 -16.63 21.99
N ALA A 419 6.22 -16.08 21.76
CA ALA A 419 5.00 -16.85 21.88
C ALA A 419 5.11 -17.96 20.84
N GLN A 420 5.09 -19.21 21.31
CA GLN A 420 5.05 -20.38 20.45
C GLN A 420 4.01 -20.15 19.36
N GLN A 421 4.45 -20.30 18.11
CA GLN A 421 3.61 -20.19 16.92
C GLN A 421 2.26 -20.85 17.20
N HIS A 422 1.19 -20.06 17.14
CA HIS A 422 -0.13 -20.62 16.96
C HIS A 422 -0.03 -21.58 15.78
N GLN A 423 -0.18 -22.89 16.06
CA GLN A 423 -0.71 -23.80 15.06
C GLN A 423 -2.08 -23.23 14.73
N GLY A 424 -2.10 -22.39 13.71
CA GLY A 424 -3.30 -21.72 13.25
C GLY A 424 -4.35 -22.78 13.01
N ILE A 425 -5.56 -22.49 13.47
CA ILE A 425 -6.74 -22.94 12.75
C ILE A 425 -6.46 -22.56 11.31
N ALA A 426 -6.18 -23.57 10.48
CA ALA A 426 -5.91 -23.35 9.08
C ALA A 426 -7.03 -22.45 8.55
N PRO A 427 -6.72 -21.35 7.84
CA PRO A 427 -7.76 -20.73 7.03
C PRO A 427 -8.34 -21.88 6.21
N VAL A 428 -9.66 -22.05 6.23
CA VAL A 428 -10.34 -22.97 5.33
C VAL A 428 -9.94 -22.54 3.93
N ALA A 429 -8.87 -23.14 3.43
CA ALA A 429 -8.51 -23.09 2.04
C ALA A 429 -9.70 -23.77 1.38
N ILE A 430 -10.56 -22.98 0.74
CA ILE A 430 -11.42 -23.50 -0.30
C ILE A 430 -10.43 -24.02 -1.34
N ALA A 431 -10.12 -25.31 -1.23
CA ALA A 431 -9.35 -26.02 -2.21
C ALA A 431 -10.12 -25.85 -3.53
N LYS A 432 -9.57 -25.04 -4.44
CA LYS A 432 -9.92 -25.15 -5.86
C LYS A 432 -9.49 -26.55 -6.27
N ARG A 433 -10.43 -27.51 -6.14
CA ARG A 433 -10.28 -28.86 -6.67
C ARG A 433 -10.10 -28.69 -8.17
N ASN A 434 -8.87 -28.90 -8.64
CA ASN A 434 -8.59 -29.16 -10.03
C ASN A 434 -9.37 -30.40 -10.43
N TYR A 435 -10.52 -30.23 -11.09
CA TYR A 435 -11.06 -31.31 -11.91
C TYR A 435 -10.17 -31.43 -13.13
N GLY A 436 -9.12 -32.24 -12.95
CA GLY A 436 -8.41 -32.85 -14.06
C GLY A 436 -9.37 -33.75 -14.82
N ARG A 437 -9.33 -33.61 -16.15
CA ARG A 437 -9.78 -34.58 -17.14
C ARG A 437 -9.59 -36.01 -16.64
N ASN A 438 -10.66 -36.79 -16.67
CA ASN A 438 -10.59 -38.22 -16.90
C ASN A 438 -11.80 -38.64 -17.76
N ASN A 439 -11.46 -39.19 -18.93
CA ASN A 439 -12.18 -40.18 -19.74
C ASN A 439 -13.72 -40.09 -19.82
N HIS A 440 -14.22 -39.61 -20.96
CA HIS A 440 -14.65 -40.46 -22.08
C HIS A 440 -14.75 -39.64 -23.36
#